data_AF-A0A3N5F8F3-F1
#
_entry.id   AF-A0A3N5F8F3-F1
#
_cell.length_a   1.000
_cell.length_b   1.000
_cell.length_c   1.000
_cell.angle_alpha   90.00
_cell.angle_beta   90.00
_cell.angle_gamma   90.00
#
_symmetry.space_group_name_H-M   'P 1'
#
loop_
_entity.id
_entity.type
_entity.pdbx_description
1 polymer ?
#
loop_
_entity_poly.entity_id
_entity_poly.type
_entity_poly.pdbx_seq_one_letter_code
_entity_poly.pdbx_strand_id
1 'polypeptide(L)'
;MFNDIIDQHIKEYVASICSQKEIPDTKEYIETDSFGEVIDKLIIVHIRTWMLEDKIHQDISDKELADLKRKIDICFKSKRPKLVEALNRLVEKSVLESKSLIEDSVKIYTK
;
A
#
# COMPACT_ATOMS: atom_id res chain seq x y z
N MET A 1 31.38 3.22 16.95
CA MET A 1 31.88 2.18 16.04
C MET A 1 30.77 1.53 15.24
N PHE A 2 29.78 0.84 15.85
CA PHE A 2 28.69 0.20 15.08
C PHE A 2 27.81 1.20 14.33
N ASN A 3 27.43 2.31 14.96
CA ASN A 3 26.65 3.37 14.31
C ASN A 3 27.40 4.01 13.13
N ASP A 4 28.71 4.22 13.27
CA ASP A 4 29.54 4.81 12.21
C ASP A 4 29.61 3.90 10.98
N ILE A 5 29.62 2.58 11.19
CA ILE A 5 29.60 1.58 10.11
C ILE A 5 28.24 1.58 9.41
N ILE A 6 27.14 1.64 10.16
CA ILE A 6 25.78 1.72 9.60
C ILE A 6 25.63 2.99 8.76
N ASP A 7 26.02 4.14 9.31
CA ASP A 7 25.91 5.43 8.62
C ASP A 7 26.73 5.45 7.33
N GLN A 8 27.93 4.87 7.36
CA GLN A 8 28.76 4.74 6.18
C GLN A 8 28.09 3.86 5.11
N HIS A 9 27.52 2.73 5.52
CA HIS A 9 26.88 1.80 4.60
C HIS A 9 25.62 2.40 3.95
N ILE A 10 24.81 3.15 4.72
CA ILE A 10 23.64 3.87 4.22
C ILE A 10 24.07 4.91 3.17
N LYS A 11 25.12 5.69 3.46
CA LYS A 11 25.63 6.72 2.52
C LYS A 11 26.06 6.11 1.19
N GLU A 12 26.81 5.01 1.23
CA GLU A 12 27.28 4.31 0.04
C GLU A 12 26.12 3.75 -0.78
N TYR A 13 25.13 3.13 -0.11
CA TYR A 13 23.95 2.61 -0.76
C TYR A 13 23.14 3.71 -1.45
N VAL A 14 22.83 4.81 -0.74
CA VAL A 14 22.09 5.94 -1.31
C VAL A 14 22.83 6.56 -2.50
N ALA A 15 24.15 6.73 -2.39
CA ALA A 15 24.96 7.25 -3.50
C ALA A 15 24.90 6.34 -4.74
N SER A 16 24.94 5.01 -4.54
CA SER A 16 24.83 4.04 -5.62
C SER A 16 23.49 4.13 -6.36
N ILE A 17 22.38 4.22 -5.62
CA ILE A 17 21.03 4.36 -6.19
C ILE A 17 20.88 5.69 -6.95
N CYS A 18 21.30 6.80 -6.34
CA CYS A 18 21.24 8.12 -6.99
C CYS A 18 22.05 8.18 -8.30
N SER A 19 23.15 7.43 -8.38
CA SER A 19 23.99 7.36 -9.58
C SER A 19 23.33 6.64 -10.76
N GLN A 20 22.41 5.70 -10.49
CA GLN A 20 21.72 4.92 -11.51
C GLN A 20 20.70 5.75 -12.29
N LYS A 21 20.32 6.95 -11.80
CA LYS A 21 19.32 7.86 -12.40
C LYS A 21 17.95 7.24 -12.70
N GLU A 22 17.71 6.04 -12.19
CA GLU A 22 16.42 5.37 -12.21
C GLU A 22 15.76 5.59 -10.85
N ILE A 23 14.43 5.68 -10.84
CA ILE A 23 13.69 5.55 -9.58
C ILE A 23 13.78 4.06 -9.24
N PRO A 24 14.50 3.66 -8.18
CA PRO A 24 14.53 2.25 -7.79
C PRO A 24 13.08 1.77 -7.64
N ASP A 25 12.78 0.55 -8.11
CA ASP A 25 11.52 -0.11 -7.80
C ASP A 25 11.49 -0.32 -6.30
N THR A 26 11.03 0.71 -5.59
CA THR A 26 10.88 0.63 -4.18
C THR A 26 9.69 -0.30 -3.96
N LYS A 27 10.03 -1.56 -3.72
CA LYS A 27 9.21 -2.53 -2.95
C LYS A 27 8.86 -2.00 -1.54
N GLU A 28 9.11 -0.72 -1.29
CA GLU A 28 8.71 0.11 -0.18
C GLU A 28 7.23 -0.09 0.14
N TYR A 29 6.99 -0.54 1.36
CA TYR A 29 5.72 -0.51 2.09
C TYR A 29 4.67 -1.59 1.80
N ILE A 30 4.97 -2.65 1.04
CA ILE A 30 4.13 -3.87 1.09
C ILE A 30 4.66 -4.85 2.14
N GLU A 31 5.93 -4.74 2.56
CA GLU A 31 6.57 -5.75 3.41
C GLU A 31 6.11 -5.79 4.88
N THR A 32 5.44 -4.76 5.40
CA THR A 32 4.91 -4.81 6.77
C THR A 32 3.45 -5.21 6.86
N ASP A 33 2.70 -5.04 5.78
CA ASP A 33 1.26 -5.27 5.82
C ASP A 33 0.95 -6.75 5.63
N SER A 34 0.14 -7.32 6.51
CA SER A 34 -0.40 -8.65 6.30
C SER A 34 -1.41 -8.69 5.16
N PHE A 35 -1.69 -9.89 4.65
CA PHE A 35 -2.76 -10.08 3.67
C PHE A 35 -4.10 -9.51 4.16
N GLY A 36 -4.41 -9.69 5.45
CA GLY A 36 -5.60 -9.13 6.09
C GLY A 36 -5.60 -7.60 6.07
N GLU A 37 -4.48 -6.97 6.45
CA GLU A 37 -4.36 -5.51 6.48
C GLU A 37 -4.51 -4.87 5.09
N VAL A 38 -3.98 -5.50 4.04
CA VAL A 38 -4.15 -5.02 2.66
C VAL A 38 -5.62 -5.14 2.21
N ILE A 39 -6.31 -6.22 2.57
CA ILE A 39 -7.75 -6.38 2.31
C ILE A 39 -8.56 -5.31 3.03
N ASP A 40 -8.29 -5.05 4.31
CA ASP A 40 -8.98 -4.02 5.08
C ASP A 40 -8.83 -2.64 4.45
N LYS A 41 -7.61 -2.28 4.04
CA LYS A 41 -7.33 -1.03 3.32
C LYS A 41 -8.11 -0.96 2.01
N LEU A 42 -8.22 -2.07 1.27
CA LEU A 42 -8.98 -2.14 0.02
C LEU A 42 -10.48 -1.92 0.26
N ILE A 43 -11.05 -2.55 1.28
CA ILE A 43 -12.45 -2.37 1.68
C ILE A 43 -12.73 -0.91 2.05
N ILE A 44 -11.86 -0.29 2.85
CA ILE A 44 -11.98 1.12 3.23
C ILE A 44 -11.96 2.04 1.99
N VAL A 45 -11.06 1.79 1.04
CA VAL A 45 -11.00 2.56 -0.21
C VAL A 45 -12.29 2.38 -1.02
N HIS A 46 -12.84 1.17 -1.08
CA HIS A 46 -14.08 0.90 -1.80
C HIS A 46 -15.28 1.62 -1.18
N ILE A 47 -15.47 1.51 0.14
CA ILE A 47 -16.53 2.21 0.88
C ILE A 47 -16.43 3.72 0.69
N ARG A 48 -15.22 4.29 0.79
CA ARG A 48 -15.01 5.73 0.57
C ARG A 48 -15.37 6.16 -0.85
N THR A 49 -15.04 5.34 -1.84
CA THR A 49 -15.39 5.62 -3.24
C THR A 49 -16.90 5.69 -3.40
N TRP A 50 -17.61 4.70 -2.84
CA TRP A 50 -19.07 4.68 -2.86
C TRP A 50 -19.71 5.90 -2.18
N MET A 51 -19.20 6.31 -1.01
CA MET A 51 -19.66 7.53 -0.34
C MET A 51 -19.40 8.81 -1.14
N LEU A 52 -18.32 8.87 -1.92
CA LEU A 52 -18.02 10.03 -2.77
C LEU A 52 -18.94 10.06 -4.00
N GLU A 53 -19.24 8.89 -4.58
CA GLU A 53 -20.19 8.74 -5.69
C GLU A 53 -21.61 9.14 -5.26
N ASP A 54 -22.03 8.75 -4.06
CA ASP A 54 -23.33 9.15 -3.51
C ASP A 54 -23.47 10.68 -3.40
N LYS A 55 -22.42 11.35 -2.91
CA LYS A 55 -22.38 12.82 -2.78
C LYS A 55 -22.48 13.58 -4.11
N ILE A 56 -22.11 12.96 -5.24
CA ILE A 56 -22.23 13.59 -6.56
C ILE A 56 -23.69 13.80 -6.96
N HIS A 57 -24.62 12.99 -6.44
CA HIS A 57 -26.04 13.07 -6.76
C HIS A 57 -26.80 14.13 -5.93
N GLN A 58 -26.09 14.85 -5.06
CA GLN A 58 -26.64 15.97 -4.27
C GLN A 58 -26.53 17.28 -5.05
N ASP A 59 -27.34 18.27 -4.70
CA ASP A 59 -27.26 19.60 -5.31
C ASP A 59 -26.02 20.33 -4.79
N ILE A 60 -24.92 20.26 -5.57
CA ILE A 60 -23.59 20.77 -5.21
C ILE A 60 -23.06 21.68 -6.32
N SER A 61 -22.14 22.58 -5.97
CA SER A 61 -21.54 23.47 -6.95
C SER A 61 -20.65 22.72 -7.95
N ASP A 62 -20.49 23.26 -9.16
CA ASP A 62 -19.60 22.68 -10.19
C ASP A 62 -18.15 22.50 -9.70
N LYS A 63 -17.69 23.42 -8.84
CA LYS A 63 -16.37 23.34 -8.23
C LYS A 63 -16.25 22.13 -7.30
N GLU A 64 -17.25 21.90 -6.46
CA GLU A 64 -17.29 20.75 -5.55
C GLU A 64 -17.44 19.44 -6.33
N LEU A 65 -18.25 19.43 -7.39
CA LEU A 65 -18.38 18.30 -8.29
C LEU A 65 -17.03 17.91 -8.94
N ALA A 66 -16.28 18.90 -9.42
CA ALA A 66 -14.95 18.67 -10.00
C ALA A 66 -13.97 18.10 -8.96
N ASP A 67 -13.99 18.61 -7.73
CA ASP A 67 -13.14 18.12 -6.64
C ASP A 67 -13.53 16.69 -6.18
N LEU A 68 -14.83 16.36 -6.13
CA LEU A 68 -15.31 15.00 -5.84
C LEU A 68 -14.88 14.03 -6.93
N LYS A 69 -15.06 14.38 -8.21
CA LYS A 69 -14.62 13.55 -9.35
C LYS A 69 -13.11 13.28 -9.28
N ARG A 70 -12.30 14.29 -8.94
CA ARG A 70 -10.85 14.12 -8.74
C ARG A 70 -10.54 13.12 -7.62
N LYS A 71 -11.27 13.18 -6.50
CA LYS A 71 -11.09 12.25 -5.37
C LYS A 71 -11.48 10.82 -5.72
N ILE A 72 -12.57 10.62 -6.44
CA ILE A 72 -13.00 9.30 -6.96
C ILE A 72 -11.93 8.75 -7.90
N ASP A 73 -11.44 9.57 -8.82
CA ASP A 73 -10.37 9.19 -9.74
C ASP A 73 -9.10 8.75 -9.01
N ILE A 74 -8.70 9.44 -7.95
CA ILE A 74 -7.56 9.02 -7.11
C ILE A 74 -7.83 7.65 -6.47
N CYS A 75 -9.04 7.43 -5.93
CA CYS A 75 -9.40 6.16 -5.31
C CYS A 75 -9.40 5.01 -6.31
N PHE A 76 -9.96 5.22 -7.50
CA PHE A 76 -10.17 4.19 -8.51
C PHE A 76 -8.95 3.93 -9.40
N LYS A 77 -8.25 4.98 -9.83
CA LYS A 77 -7.12 4.88 -10.78
C LYS A 77 -5.76 4.72 -10.09
N SER A 78 -5.65 5.09 -8.81
CA SER A 78 -4.37 5.03 -8.09
C SER A 78 -4.42 4.11 -6.88
N LYS A 79 -5.30 4.36 -5.91
CA LYS A 79 -5.26 3.62 -4.64
C LYS A 79 -5.71 2.16 -4.77
N ARG A 80 -6.83 1.92 -5.44
CA ARG A 80 -7.38 0.57 -5.63
C ARG A 80 -6.41 -0.34 -6.42
N PRO A 81 -5.86 0.06 -7.58
CA PRO A 81 -4.94 -0.79 -8.33
C PRO A 81 -3.68 -1.15 -7.53
N LYS A 82 -3.11 -0.20 -6.79
CA LYS A 82 -1.94 -0.45 -5.93
C LYS A 82 -2.20 -1.51 -4.86
N LEU A 83 -3.38 -1.46 -4.21
CA LEU A 83 -3.76 -2.44 -3.20
C LEU A 83 -4.03 -3.82 -3.81
N VAL A 84 -4.66 -3.87 -4.99
CA VAL A 84 -4.87 -5.13 -5.74
C VAL A 84 -3.54 -5.74 -6.16
N GLU A 85 -2.59 -4.92 -6.64
CA GLU A 85 -1.25 -5.37 -6.98
C GLU A 85 -0.50 -5.89 -5.76
N ALA A 86 -0.62 -5.22 -4.61
CA ALA A 86 -0.04 -5.70 -3.35
C ALA A 86 -0.62 -7.08 -2.95
N LEU A 87 -1.93 -7.28 -3.07
CA LEU A 87 -2.56 -8.58 -2.82
C LEU A 87 -2.04 -9.66 -3.78
N ASN A 88 -1.94 -9.35 -5.07
CA ASN A 88 -1.43 -10.29 -6.06
C ASN A 88 0.00 -10.72 -5.72
N ARG A 89 0.86 -9.77 -5.35
CA ARG A 89 2.25 -10.05 -4.93
C ARG A 89 2.30 -10.91 -3.66
N LEU A 90 1.44 -10.65 -2.67
CA LEU A 90 1.37 -11.46 -1.44
C LEU A 90 0.93 -12.90 -1.74
N VAL A 91 -0.08 -13.08 -2.61
CA VAL A 91 -0.54 -14.41 -3.03
C VAL A 91 0.55 -15.13 -3.81
N GLU A 92 1.17 -14.47 -4.78
CA GLU A 92 2.27 -15.05 -5.57
C GLU A 92 3.43 -15.49 -4.66
N LYS A 93 3.84 -14.64 -3.71
CA LYS A 93 4.86 -14.97 -2.71
C LYS A 93 4.47 -16.17 -1.86
N SER A 94 3.22 -16.26 -1.42
CA SER A 94 2.73 -17.40 -0.61
C SER A 94 2.80 -18.72 -1.38
N VAL A 95 2.49 -18.68 -2.68
CA VAL A 95 2.55 -19.84 -3.57
C VAL A 95 4.00 -20.26 -3.78
N LEU A 96 4.89 -19.32 -4.08
CA LEU A 96 6.32 -19.58 -4.30
C LEU A 96 7.03 -20.12 -3.04
N GLU A 97 6.69 -19.55 -1.88
CA GLU A 97 7.31 -19.92 -0.60
C GLU A 97 6.59 -21.08 0.10
N SER A 98 5.46 -21.56 -0.43
CA SER A 98 4.57 -22.53 0.23
C SER A 98 4.20 -22.13 1.66
N LYS A 99 4.09 -20.82 1.92
CA LYS A 99 3.72 -20.27 3.23
C LYS A 99 2.24 -19.98 3.28
N SER A 100 1.63 -20.25 4.44
CA SER A 100 0.25 -19.87 4.69
C SER A 100 0.11 -18.35 4.77
N LEU A 101 -0.96 -17.81 4.16
CA LEU A 101 -1.41 -16.43 4.34
C LEU A 101 -2.23 -16.26 5.63
N ILE A 102 -2.56 -17.36 6.31
CA ILE A 102 -3.26 -17.33 7.60
C ILE A 102 -2.27 -16.88 8.65
N GLU A 103 -2.59 -15.77 9.30
CA GLU A 103 -1.86 -15.31 10.47
C GLU A 103 -2.50 -15.89 11.72
N ASP A 104 -1.73 -16.64 12.50
CA ASP A 104 -2.11 -17.02 13.86
C ASP A 104 -1.92 -15.79 14.76
N SER A 105 -2.90 -14.88 14.75
CA SER A 105 -2.84 -13.61 15.50
C SER A 105 -2.97 -13.78 17.01
N VAL A 106 -3.17 -15.00 17.51
CA VAL A 106 -3.41 -15.28 18.93
C VAL A 106 -2.22 -16.03 19.53
N LYS A 107 -1.45 -15.34 20.38
CA LYS A 107 -0.43 -15.99 21.21
C LYS A 107 -1.10 -16.94 22.19
N ILE A 108 -0.83 -18.24 22.05
CA ILE A 108 -1.23 -19.22 23.06
C ILE A 108 -0.25 -19.09 24.23
N TYR A 109 -0.70 -18.51 25.34
CA TYR A 109 0.07 -18.50 26.58
C TYR A 109 -0.18 -19.81 27.32
N THR A 110 0.78 -20.71 27.31
CA THR A 110 0.80 -21.86 28.22
C THR A 110 1.23 -21.39 29.62
N LYS A 111 0.49 -21.83 30.66
CA LYS A 111 0.82 -21.60 32.06
C LYS A 111 2.08 -22.35 32.49
#